data_AF-A0A352A512-F1
#
_entry.id   AF-A0A352A512-F1
#
_cell.length_a   1.000
_cell.length_b   1.000
_cell.length_c   1.000
_cell.angle_alpha   90.00
_cell.angle_beta   90.00
_cell.angle_gamma   90.00
#
_symmetry.space_group_name_H-M   'P 1'
#
loop_
_entity.id
_entity.type
_entity.pdbx_description
1 polymer ?
#
loop_
_entity_poly.entity_id
_entity_poly.type
_entity_poly.pdbx_seq_one_letter_code
_entity_poly.pdbx_strand_id
1 'polypeptide(L)'
;QENLTYSIDSSAGAKEEFYGIYGGLFFLGIFLGLLFIMATVLLMYYKQISEGYDDKERFEIMQKVGMSHSEIKGSIRSQVLTVFFLPIITAAIHIAFAFPIITRVLAIINLTNTNLFAICTVASILIFTIFYAIVYTLTAKTYYKIVR
;
A
#
# COMPACT_ATOMS: atom_id res chain seq x y z
N GLN A 1 -54.43 3.19 -19.94
CA GLN A 1 -53.95 4.59 -19.94
C GLN A 1 -52.58 4.56 -19.28
N GLU A 2 -51.51 4.46 -20.07
CA GLU A 2 -50.13 4.44 -19.55
C GLU A 2 -49.80 5.81 -18.98
N ASN A 3 -49.53 5.87 -17.68
CA ASN A 3 -49.00 7.06 -17.03
C ASN A 3 -47.53 7.21 -17.44
N LEU A 4 -47.27 8.01 -18.47
CA LEU A 4 -45.93 8.49 -18.79
C LEU A 4 -45.49 9.46 -17.68
N THR A 5 -44.70 8.97 -16.73
CA THR A 5 -44.05 9.80 -15.71
C THR A 5 -42.89 10.55 -16.36
N TYR A 6 -43.07 11.85 -16.59
CA TYR A 6 -42.00 12.73 -17.04
C TYR A 6 -41.12 13.10 -15.84
N SER A 7 -39.92 12.52 -15.75
CA SER A 7 -38.91 12.97 -14.79
C SER A 7 -38.22 14.22 -15.34
N ILE A 8 -38.38 15.36 -14.66
CA ILE A 8 -37.63 16.58 -14.97
C ILE A 8 -36.38 16.57 -14.09
N ASP A 9 -35.26 16.16 -14.68
CA ASP A 9 -33.98 16.14 -14.00
C ASP A 9 -33.39 17.56 -13.97
N SER A 10 -33.40 18.18 -12.79
CA SER A 10 -32.86 19.51 -12.57
C SER A 10 -31.33 19.44 -12.50
N SER A 11 -30.62 20.25 -13.29
CA SER A 11 -29.15 20.33 -13.20
C SER A 11 -28.64 20.74 -11.81
N ALA A 12 -29.48 21.35 -10.97
CA ALA A 12 -29.15 21.63 -9.58
C ALA A 12 -29.25 20.36 -8.71
N GLY A 13 -30.28 19.54 -8.90
CA GLY A 13 -30.46 18.26 -8.20
C GLY A 13 -29.37 17.25 -8.55
N ALA A 14 -29.01 17.13 -9.84
CA ALA A 14 -27.93 16.26 -10.29
C ALA A 14 -26.55 16.66 -9.71
N LYS A 15 -26.30 17.95 -9.48
CA LYS A 15 -25.07 18.42 -8.82
C LYS A 15 -25.04 18.06 -7.35
N GLU A 16 -26.16 18.21 -6.65
CA GLU A 16 -26.28 17.88 -5.22
C GLU A 16 -26.05 16.37 -4.99
N GLU A 17 -26.66 15.53 -5.81
CA GLU A 17 -26.45 14.08 -5.79
C GLU A 17 -25.00 13.71 -6.15
N PHE A 18 -24.42 14.37 -7.16
CA PHE A 18 -23.02 14.16 -7.54
C PHE A 18 -22.05 14.49 -6.39
N TYR A 19 -22.21 15.66 -5.75
CA TYR A 19 -21.36 16.03 -4.63
C TYR A 19 -21.59 15.13 -3.40
N GLY A 20 -22.82 14.69 -3.16
CA GLY A 20 -23.14 13.79 -2.04
C GLY A 20 -22.39 12.46 -2.13
N ILE A 21 -22.58 11.72 -3.22
CA ILE A 21 -22.01 10.36 -3.36
C ILE A 21 -20.53 10.42 -3.73
N TYR A 22 -20.16 11.15 -4.80
CA TYR A 22 -18.77 11.15 -5.27
C TYR A 22 -17.86 11.94 -4.34
N GLY A 23 -18.35 13.01 -3.71
CA GLY A 23 -17.58 13.77 -2.71
C GLY A 23 -17.30 12.93 -1.46
N GLY A 24 -18.30 12.19 -0.97
CA GLY A 24 -18.13 11.27 0.16
C GLY A 24 -17.10 10.16 -0.13
N LEU A 25 -17.21 9.52 -1.31
CA LEU A 25 -16.25 8.50 -1.74
C LEU A 25 -14.83 9.07 -1.93
N PHE A 26 -14.70 10.29 -2.45
CA PHE A 26 -13.42 10.95 -2.63
C PHE A 26 -12.75 11.28 -1.29
N PHE A 27 -13.52 11.84 -0.33
CA PHE A 27 -13.03 12.08 1.02
C PHE A 27 -12.60 10.77 1.70
N LEU A 28 -13.44 9.74 1.65
CA LEU A 28 -13.13 8.44 2.25
C LEU A 28 -11.86 7.83 1.64
N GLY A 29 -11.69 7.90 0.32
CA GLY A 29 -10.52 7.41 -0.38
C GLY A 29 -9.23 8.12 0.05
N ILE A 30 -9.23 9.45 0.13
CA ILE A 30 -8.06 10.22 0.59
C ILE A 30 -7.78 9.96 2.07
N PHE A 31 -8.81 9.99 2.91
CA PHE A 31 -8.67 9.79 4.34
C PHE A 31 -8.10 8.41 4.67
N LEU A 32 -8.69 7.34 4.12
CA LEU A 32 -8.20 5.98 4.30
C LEU A 32 -6.81 5.80 3.68
N GLY A 33 -6.55 6.39 2.51
CA GLY A 33 -5.23 6.34 1.87
C GLY A 33 -4.13 6.93 2.77
N LEU A 34 -4.36 8.11 3.33
CA LEU A 34 -3.44 8.75 4.27
C LEU A 34 -3.26 7.94 5.56
N LEU A 35 -4.36 7.41 6.10
CA LEU A 35 -4.35 6.58 7.30
C LEU A 35 -3.51 5.32 7.08
N PHE A 36 -3.70 4.60 5.96
CA PHE A 36 -2.91 3.43 5.64
C PHE A 36 -1.45 3.74 5.36
N ILE A 37 -1.15 4.87 4.72
CA ILE A 37 0.23 5.35 4.54
C ILE A 37 0.90 5.58 5.90
N MET A 38 0.24 6.31 6.80
CA MET A 38 0.76 6.57 8.15
C MET A 38 0.97 5.26 8.93
N ALA A 39 -0.01 4.36 8.89
CA ALA A 39 0.11 3.05 9.52
C ALA A 39 1.27 2.23 8.95
N THR A 40 1.46 2.23 7.63
CA THR A 40 2.57 1.54 6.96
C THR A 40 3.92 2.08 7.41
N VAL A 41 4.06 3.40 7.51
CA VAL A 41 5.29 4.04 8.00
C VAL A 41 5.58 3.64 9.45
N LEU A 42 4.59 3.70 10.32
CA LEU A 42 4.74 3.35 11.73
C LEU A 42 5.11 1.87 11.92
N LEU A 43 4.40 0.98 11.23
CA LEU A 43 4.67 -0.46 11.27
C LEU A 43 6.06 -0.78 10.76
N MET A 44 6.47 -0.17 9.63
CA MET A 44 7.79 -0.37 9.06
C MET A 44 8.90 0.13 9.98
N TYR A 45 8.74 1.33 10.55
CA TYR A 45 9.70 1.89 11.49
C TYR A 45 9.86 1.02 12.74
N TYR A 46 8.74 0.62 13.36
CA TYR A 46 8.76 -0.24 14.54
C TYR A 46 9.42 -1.59 14.23
N LYS A 47 9.06 -2.20 13.10
CA LYS A 47 9.65 -3.45 12.64
C LYS A 47 11.17 -3.33 12.47
N GLN A 48 11.65 -2.29 11.78
CA GLN A 48 13.09 -2.10 11.60
C GLN A 48 13.84 -1.86 12.90
N ILE A 49 13.23 -1.19 13.87
CA ILE A 49 13.85 -1.02 15.19
C ILE A 49 13.92 -2.35 15.93
N SER A 50 12.80 -3.07 16.03
CA SER A 50 12.73 -4.35 16.74
C SER A 50 13.71 -5.35 16.15
N GLU A 51 13.66 -5.58 14.83
CA GLU A 51 14.57 -6.49 14.14
C GLU A 51 16.03 -6.03 14.24
N GLY A 52 16.29 -4.72 14.25
CA GLY A 52 17.65 -4.18 14.39
C GLY A 52 18.30 -4.50 15.74
N TYR A 53 17.52 -4.47 16.83
CA TYR A 53 18.01 -4.86 18.15
C TYR A 53 18.21 -6.38 18.26
N ASP A 54 17.25 -7.17 17.78
CA ASP A 54 17.33 -8.64 17.80
C ASP A 54 18.52 -9.15 16.96
N ASP A 55 18.74 -8.56 15.79
CA ASP A 55 19.85 -8.95 14.90
C ASP A 55 21.21 -8.51 15.43
N LYS A 56 21.28 -7.46 16.24
CA LYS A 56 22.52 -7.07 16.94
C LYS A 56 22.97 -8.15 17.92
N GLU A 57 22.05 -8.69 18.72
CA GLU A 57 22.36 -9.78 19.65
C GLU A 57 22.84 -11.03 18.88
N ARG A 58 22.13 -11.37 17.80
CA ARG A 58 22.52 -12.48 16.91
C ARG A 58 23.87 -12.25 16.25
N PHE A 59 24.20 -11.02 15.88
CA PHE A 59 25.50 -10.64 15.32
C PHE A 59 26.64 -11.00 16.27
N GLU A 60 26.52 -10.63 17.56
CA GLU A 60 27.53 -10.93 18.58
C GLU A 60 27.71 -12.45 18.78
N ILE A 61 26.62 -13.21 18.74
CA ILE A 61 26.68 -14.68 18.82
C ILE A 61 27.41 -15.24 17.60
N MET A 62 27.06 -14.81 16.39
CA MET A 62 27.68 -15.28 15.14
C MET A 62 29.19 -14.97 15.07
N GLN A 63 29.63 -13.85 15.63
CA GLN A 63 31.06 -13.54 15.79
C GLN A 63 31.77 -14.55 16.71
N LYS A 64 31.15 -14.93 17.84
CA LYS A 64 31.73 -15.89 18.79
C LYS A 64 31.91 -17.29 18.21
N VAL A 65 31.09 -17.68 17.24
CA VAL A 65 31.23 -18.95 16.49
C VAL A 65 32.15 -18.86 15.26
N GLY A 66 32.80 -17.71 15.04
CA GLY A 66 33.87 -17.55 14.04
C GLY A 66 33.44 -17.00 12.69
N MET A 67 32.22 -16.50 12.54
CA MET A 67 31.77 -15.87 11.28
C MET A 67 32.42 -14.50 11.10
N SER A 68 32.84 -14.16 9.88
CA SER A 68 33.40 -12.84 9.57
C SER A 68 32.30 -11.76 9.51
N HIS A 69 32.67 -10.49 9.74
CA HIS A 69 31.74 -9.37 9.63
C HIS A 69 31.08 -9.26 8.23
N SER A 70 31.79 -9.62 7.16
CA SER A 70 31.26 -9.60 5.79
C SER A 70 30.18 -10.65 5.57
N GLU A 71 30.36 -11.86 6.11
CA GLU A 71 29.37 -12.94 6.02
C GLU A 71 28.10 -12.58 6.78
N ILE A 72 28.24 -12.05 8.00
CA ILE A 72 27.08 -11.66 8.81
C ILE A 72 26.31 -10.53 8.11
N LYS A 73 26.99 -9.49 7.63
CA LYS A 73 26.35 -8.36 6.94
C LYS A 73 25.63 -8.80 5.66
N GLY A 74 26.20 -9.76 4.92
CA GLY A 74 25.58 -10.35 3.73
C GLY A 74 24.29 -11.10 4.08
N SER A 75 24.33 -11.93 5.11
CA SER A 75 23.18 -12.71 5.60
C SER A 75 22.03 -11.79 6.04
N ILE A 76 22.34 -10.82 6.90
CA ILE A 76 21.39 -9.81 7.39
C ILE A 76 20.75 -9.04 6.22
N ARG A 77 21.55 -8.55 5.28
CA ARG A 77 21.03 -7.78 4.14
C ARG A 77 20.06 -8.61 3.30
N SER A 78 20.37 -9.88 3.06
CA SER A 78 19.52 -10.78 2.27
C SER A 78 18.19 -11.06 2.97
N GLN A 79 18.23 -11.31 4.29
CA GLN A 79 17.03 -11.52 5.09
C GLN A 79 16.12 -10.30 5.07
N VAL A 80 16.67 -9.12 5.40
CA VAL A 80 15.91 -7.87 5.45
C VAL A 80 15.29 -7.57 4.08
N LEU A 81 16.06 -7.63 2.98
CA LEU A 81 15.51 -7.37 1.65
C LEU A 81 14.36 -8.33 1.31
N THR A 82 14.53 -9.63 1.54
CA THR A 82 13.51 -10.64 1.20
C THR A 82 12.20 -10.39 1.93
N VAL A 83 12.28 -10.12 3.23
CA VAL A 83 11.11 -9.87 4.09
C VAL A 83 10.38 -8.57 3.72
N PHE A 84 11.08 -7.60 3.11
CA PHE A 84 10.51 -6.32 2.69
C PHE A 84 9.94 -6.31 1.27
N PHE A 85 10.41 -7.15 0.36
CA PHE A 85 9.82 -7.28 -0.98
C PHE A 85 8.53 -8.12 -0.98
N LEU A 86 8.42 -9.08 -0.07
CA LEU A 86 7.28 -10.00 0.01
C LEU A 86 5.91 -9.28 0.13
N PRO A 87 5.74 -8.23 0.94
CA PRO A 87 4.47 -7.48 1.03
C PRO A 87 4.05 -6.83 -0.29
N ILE A 88 4.98 -6.27 -1.07
CA ILE A 88 4.66 -5.62 -2.35
C ILE A 88 4.14 -6.65 -3.35
N ILE A 89 4.85 -7.79 -3.46
CA ILE A 89 4.46 -8.88 -4.36
C ILE A 89 3.09 -9.42 -3.95
N THR A 90 2.88 -9.62 -2.65
CA THR A 90 1.60 -10.10 -2.11
C THR A 90 0.47 -9.12 -2.40
N ALA A 91 0.69 -7.81 -2.25
CA ALA A 91 -0.30 -6.78 -2.56
C ALA A 91 -0.64 -6.75 -4.05
N ALA A 92 0.35 -6.87 -4.94
CA ALA A 92 0.13 -6.91 -6.39
C ALA A 92 -0.70 -8.13 -6.79
N ILE A 93 -0.38 -9.30 -6.25
CA ILE A 93 -1.16 -10.53 -6.46
C ILE A 93 -2.58 -10.34 -5.93
N HIS A 94 -2.73 -9.84 -4.70
CA HIS A 94 -4.04 -9.62 -4.08
C HIS A 94 -4.93 -8.70 -4.92
N ILE A 95 -4.38 -7.58 -5.43
CA ILE A 95 -5.09 -6.66 -6.31
C ILE A 95 -5.46 -7.33 -7.64
N ALA A 96 -4.57 -8.13 -8.23
CA ALA A 96 -4.86 -8.84 -9.47
C ALA A 96 -6.06 -9.80 -9.31
N PHE A 97 -6.15 -10.51 -8.18
CA PHE A 97 -7.31 -11.36 -7.87
C PHE A 97 -8.59 -10.55 -7.56
N ALA A 98 -8.46 -9.40 -6.91
CA ALA A 98 -9.60 -8.55 -6.55
C ALA A 98 -10.16 -7.75 -7.75
N PHE A 99 -9.34 -7.45 -8.75
CA PHE A 99 -9.69 -6.62 -9.91
C PHE A 99 -11.03 -6.99 -10.60
N PRO A 100 -11.31 -8.27 -10.96
CA PRO A 100 -12.59 -8.63 -11.57
C PRO A 100 -13.80 -8.45 -10.64
N ILE A 101 -13.61 -8.57 -9.33
CA ILE A 101 -14.68 -8.37 -8.35
C ILE A 101 -14.97 -6.86 -8.22
N ILE A 102 -13.93 -6.05 -8.09
CA ILE A 102 -14.04 -4.60 -7.96
C ILE A 102 -14.69 -3.99 -9.21
N THR A 103 -14.29 -4.41 -10.41
CA THR A 103 -14.88 -3.91 -11.67
C THR A 103 -16.37 -4.23 -11.80
N ARG A 104 -16.83 -5.38 -11.28
CA ARG A 104 -18.27 -5.70 -11.20
C ARG A 104 -19.01 -4.80 -10.22
N VAL A 105 -18.42 -4.50 -9.07
CA VAL A 105 -19.00 -3.57 -8.08
C VAL A 105 -19.08 -2.16 -8.66
N LEU A 106 -18.04 -1.71 -9.36
CA LEU A 106 -18.01 -0.40 -10.04
C LEU A 106 -19.09 -0.30 -11.13
N ALA A 107 -19.36 -1.38 -11.87
CA ALA A 107 -20.42 -1.39 -12.87
C ALA A 107 -21.82 -1.15 -12.27
N ILE A 108 -22.09 -1.59 -11.03
CA ILE A 108 -23.37 -1.35 -10.34
C ILE A 108 -23.61 0.14 -10.10
N ILE A 109 -22.55 0.92 -9.91
CA ILE A 109 -22.60 2.38 -9.71
C ILE A 109 -22.27 3.15 -10.99
N ASN A 110 -22.50 2.53 -12.16
CA ASN A 110 -22.33 3.13 -13.49
C ASN A 110 -20.89 3.55 -13.84
N LEU A 111 -19.88 2.96 -13.18
CA LEU A 111 -18.45 3.13 -13.48
C LEU A 111 -17.95 1.94 -14.31
N THR A 112 -18.28 1.94 -15.60
CA THR A 112 -18.06 0.79 -16.51
C THR A 112 -16.74 0.85 -17.28
N ASN A 113 -15.99 1.96 -17.22
CA ASN A 113 -14.74 2.11 -17.95
C ASN A 113 -13.59 1.34 -17.29
N THR A 114 -13.50 0.04 -17.58
CA THR A 114 -12.48 -0.86 -17.02
C THR A 114 -11.07 -0.48 -17.43
N ASN A 115 -10.86 0.07 -18.63
CA ASN A 115 -9.53 0.50 -19.10
C ASN A 115 -9.01 1.68 -18.27
N LEU A 116 -9.86 2.68 -18.01
CA LEU A 116 -9.51 3.80 -17.14
C LEU A 116 -9.20 3.30 -15.72
N PHE A 117 -10.02 2.40 -15.18
CA PHE A 117 -9.78 1.82 -13.86
C PHE A 117 -8.47 1.02 -13.79
N ALA A 118 -8.13 0.27 -14.84
CA ALA A 118 -6.86 -0.46 -14.94
C ALA A 118 -5.65 0.49 -14.91
N ILE A 119 -5.70 1.58 -15.70
CA ILE A 119 -4.63 2.59 -15.74
C ILE A 119 -4.47 3.23 -14.36
N CYS A 120 -5.58 3.64 -13.72
CA CYS A 120 -5.56 4.20 -12.37
C CYS A 120 -4.98 3.21 -11.36
N THR A 121 -5.36 1.93 -11.43
CA THR A 121 -4.85 0.88 -10.54
C THR A 121 -3.34 0.72 -10.68
N VAL A 122 -2.82 0.64 -11.91
CA VAL A 122 -1.38 0.55 -12.17
C VAL A 122 -0.65 1.79 -11.66
N ALA A 123 -1.18 2.99 -11.93
CA ALA A 123 -0.60 4.24 -11.44
C ALA A 123 -0.56 4.27 -9.90
N SER A 124 -1.63 3.86 -9.21
CA SER A 124 -1.69 3.79 -7.75
C SER A 124 -0.68 2.79 -7.18
N ILE A 125 -0.52 1.60 -7.79
CA ILE A 125 0.49 0.61 -7.39
C ILE A 125 1.90 1.18 -7.54
N LEU A 126 2.18 1.86 -8.64
CA LEU A 126 3.50 2.47 -8.89
C LEU A 126 3.80 3.55 -7.85
N ILE A 127 2.86 4.46 -7.60
CA ILE A 127 3.02 5.53 -6.59
C ILE A 127 3.23 4.93 -5.19
N PHE A 128 2.41 3.94 -4.82
CA PHE A 128 2.54 3.26 -3.53
C PHE A 128 3.89 2.55 -3.40
N THR A 129 4.37 1.89 -4.47
CA THR A 129 5.66 1.20 -4.48
C THR A 129 6.82 2.18 -4.31
N ILE A 130 6.79 3.33 -4.99
CA ILE A 130 7.80 4.38 -4.84
C ILE A 130 7.81 4.89 -3.40
N PHE A 131 6.64 5.21 -2.86
CA PHE A 131 6.52 5.69 -1.48
C PHE A 131 7.04 4.64 -0.48
N TYR A 132 6.64 3.38 -0.63
CA TYR A 132 7.10 2.27 0.19
C TYR A 132 8.63 2.13 0.14
N ALA A 133 9.24 2.21 -1.05
CA ALA A 133 10.69 2.11 -1.23
C ALA A 133 11.45 3.28 -0.55
N ILE A 134 10.89 4.48 -0.58
CA ILE A 134 11.42 5.65 0.13
C ILE A 134 11.40 5.39 1.64
N VAL A 135 10.24 5.01 2.20
CA VAL A 135 10.09 4.74 3.63
C VAL A 135 11.04 3.62 4.06
N TYR A 136 11.12 2.53 3.29
CA TYR A 136 12.03 1.43 3.56
C TYR A 136 13.48 1.88 3.62
N THR A 137 13.92 2.70 2.67
CA THR A 137 15.30 3.19 2.65
C THR A 137 15.58 4.11 3.84
N LEU A 138 14.60 4.89 4.29
CA LEU A 138 14.72 5.73 5.48
C LEU A 138 14.79 4.88 6.76
N THR A 139 13.91 3.90 6.94
CA THR A 139 13.89 3.05 8.13
C THR A 139 15.08 2.08 8.17
N ALA A 140 15.52 1.56 7.01
CA ALA A 140 16.68 0.69 6.91
C ALA A 140 17.97 1.37 7.40
N LYS A 141 18.13 2.69 7.20
CA LYS A 141 19.26 3.44 7.77
C LYS A 141 19.28 3.36 9.30
N THR A 142 18.12 3.43 9.95
CA THR A 142 18.00 3.27 11.40
C THR A 142 18.39 1.85 11.82
N TYR A 143 17.89 0.84 11.12
CA TYR A 143 18.26 -0.55 11.36
C TYR A 143 19.78 -0.79 11.28
N TYR A 144 20.44 -0.36 10.20
CA TYR A 144 21.88 -0.55 10.04
C TYR A 144 22.71 0.23 11.08
N LYS A 145 22.16 1.32 11.64
CA LYS A 145 22.79 2.05 12.74
C LYS A 145 22.70 1.31 14.07
N ILE A 146 21.67 0.50 14.28
CA ILE A 146 21.48 -0.28 15.52
C ILE A 146 22.35 -1.54 15.52
N VAL A 147 22.40 -2.24 14.38
CA VAL A 147 23.16 -3.50 14.21
C VAL A 147 24.67 -3.27 14.23
N ARG A 148 25.14 -2.11 13.74
CA ARG A 148 26.55 -1.70 13.83
C ARG A 148 26.95 -1.36 15.26
#